data_AF-A0A966Y6M4-F1
#
_entry.id   AF-A0A966Y6M4-F1
#
_cell.length_a   1.000
_cell.length_b   1.000
_cell.length_c   1.000
_cell.angle_alpha   90.00
_cell.angle_beta   90.00
_cell.angle_gamma   90.00
#
_symmetry.space_group_name_H-M   'P 1'
#
loop_
_entity.id
_entity.type
_entity.pdbx_description
1 polymer ?
#
loop_
_entity_poly.entity_id
_entity_poly.type
_entity_poly.pdbx_seq_one_letter_code
_entity_poly.pdbx_strand_id
1 'polypeptide(L)'
;ERRLVEAAASGPGRIEIAPGAIGTLDLLATAREEGLRRVVYRQLKSPAMWKLTPAATLADLDSIGWRQVFFRGSVRDAARHLPNNLNTSVGVALAGLGLDATEAELVADPALSETAHELEIHAAPGNVVMQMSGRDVAPDGDPVDYTSFSLVRLLRRREARMVI
;
A
#
# COMPACT_ATOMS: atom_id res chain seq x y z
N GLU A 1 -6.68 -9.52 10.59
CA GLU A 1 -5.30 -9.69 11.12
C GLU A 1 -5.21 -10.89 12.06
N ARG A 2 -5.65 -10.81 13.33
CA ARG A 2 -5.59 -11.98 14.26
C ARG A 2 -6.13 -13.28 13.65
N ARG A 3 -7.36 -13.25 13.11
CA ARG A 3 -7.95 -14.41 12.42
C ARG A 3 -7.15 -14.93 11.23
N LEU A 4 -6.40 -14.08 10.52
CA LEU A 4 -5.54 -14.51 9.41
C LEU A 4 -4.31 -15.25 9.94
N VAL A 5 -3.68 -14.72 10.99
CA VAL A 5 -2.53 -15.34 11.66
C VAL A 5 -2.94 -16.67 12.28
N GLU A 6 -4.06 -16.71 12.99
CA GLU A 6 -4.62 -17.93 13.58
C GLU A 6 -4.90 -18.99 12.51
N ALA A 7 -5.56 -18.63 11.41
CA ALA A 7 -5.85 -19.56 10.31
C ALA A 7 -4.56 -20.08 9.63
N ALA A 8 -3.56 -19.21 9.46
CA ALA A 8 -2.27 -19.60 8.90
C ALA A 8 -1.51 -20.56 9.83
N ALA A 9 -1.63 -20.39 11.14
CA ALA A 9 -0.98 -21.25 12.13
C ALA A 9 -1.68 -22.60 12.32
N SER A 10 -3.02 -22.65 12.19
CA SER A 10 -3.80 -23.87 12.42
C SER A 10 -4.00 -24.74 11.16
N GLY A 11 -3.83 -24.17 9.97
CA GLY A 11 -4.06 -24.85 8.70
C GLY A 11 -2.80 -25.51 8.12
N PRO A 12 -2.94 -26.45 7.16
CA PRO A 12 -1.80 -27.07 6.47
C PRO A 12 -1.19 -26.17 5.38
N GLY A 13 -1.78 -25.00 5.14
CA GLY A 13 -1.40 -24.07 4.08
C GLY A 13 -0.54 -22.91 4.57
N ARG A 14 -0.31 -21.94 3.70
CA ARG A 14 0.37 -20.68 4.05
C ARG A 14 -0.32 -19.50 3.39
N ILE A 15 -0.32 -18.36 4.08
CA ILE A 15 -0.74 -17.08 3.52
C ILE A 15 0.50 -16.39 2.98
N GLU A 16 0.56 -16.17 1.67
CA GLU A 16 1.58 -15.32 1.06
C GLU A 16 0.94 -14.00 0.65
N ILE A 17 1.52 -12.88 1.10
CA ILE A 17 1.08 -11.55 0.74
C ILE A 17 1.94 -11.08 -0.43
N ALA A 18 1.34 -10.95 -1.60
CA ALA A 18 2.02 -10.41 -2.76
C ALA A 18 2.29 -8.91 -2.57
N PRO A 19 3.43 -8.38 -3.04
CA PRO A 19 3.75 -6.97 -2.88
C PRO A 19 2.82 -6.04 -3.67
N GLY A 20 2.11 -6.54 -4.68
CA GLY A 20 1.16 -5.73 -5.41
C GLY A 20 1.84 -4.53 -6.08
N ALA A 21 1.19 -3.38 -6.03
CA ALA A 21 1.70 -2.13 -6.60
C ALA A 21 2.86 -1.47 -5.80
N ILE A 22 3.14 -1.90 -4.56
CA ILE A 22 4.20 -1.27 -3.73
C ILE A 22 5.59 -1.83 -4.01
N GLY A 23 5.69 -3.10 -4.41
CA GLY A 23 6.96 -3.81 -4.67
C GLY A 23 7.79 -4.16 -3.42
N THR A 24 7.73 -3.39 -2.34
CA THR A 24 8.76 -3.36 -1.27
C THR A 24 8.31 -3.94 0.09
N LEU A 25 7.48 -4.99 0.09
CA LEU A 25 7.02 -5.59 1.36
C LEU A 25 8.14 -6.33 2.11
N ASP A 26 9.13 -6.84 1.39
CA ASP A 26 10.33 -7.49 1.91
C ASP A 26 11.20 -6.53 2.75
N LEU A 27 11.35 -5.28 2.31
CA LEU A 27 12.04 -4.24 3.07
C LEU A 27 11.34 -3.99 4.42
N LEU A 28 10.01 -3.89 4.42
CA LEU A 28 9.23 -3.72 5.65
C LEU A 28 9.37 -4.93 6.58
N ALA A 29 9.27 -6.14 6.03
CA ALA A 29 9.45 -7.36 6.79
C ALA A 29 10.85 -7.45 7.40
N THR A 30 11.89 -7.06 6.66
CA THR A 30 13.28 -6.99 7.15
C THR A 30 13.43 -5.95 8.24
N ALA A 31 12.89 -4.74 8.03
CA ALA A 31 12.94 -3.67 9.03
C ALA A 31 12.24 -4.07 10.34
N ARG A 32 11.19 -4.89 10.26
CA ARG A 32 10.47 -5.40 11.43
C ARG A 32 11.34 -6.29 12.32
N GLU A 33 12.23 -7.09 11.75
CA GLU A 33 13.19 -7.91 12.50
C GLU A 33 14.26 -7.06 13.21
N GLU A 34 14.52 -5.85 12.70
CA GLU A 34 15.59 -4.95 13.15
C GLU A 34 15.04 -3.65 13.79
N GLY A 35 13.95 -3.75 14.55
CA GLY A 35 13.43 -2.62 15.33
C GLY A 35 12.74 -1.54 14.49
N LEU A 36 11.76 -1.94 13.67
CA LEU A 36 10.83 -1.02 13.01
C LEU A 36 10.03 -0.22 14.05
N ARG A 37 10.03 1.12 13.92
CA ARG A 37 9.44 2.05 14.90
C ARG A 37 8.25 2.83 14.36
N ARG A 38 8.29 3.25 13.09
CA ARG A 38 7.21 4.01 12.44
C ARG A 38 7.10 3.64 10.97
N VAL A 39 5.86 3.52 10.50
CA VAL A 39 5.53 3.36 9.09
C VAL A 39 4.44 4.36 8.75
N VAL A 40 4.69 5.21 7.75
CA VAL A 40 3.66 6.06 7.15
C VAL A 40 3.49 5.67 5.70
N TYR A 41 2.29 5.25 5.36
CA TYR A 41 1.88 5.00 3.98
C TYR A 41 1.00 6.13 3.50
N ARG A 42 1.36 6.74 2.37
CA ARG A 42 0.56 7.76 1.69
C ARG A 42 0.02 7.18 0.40
N GLN A 43 -1.28 7.31 0.18
CA GLN A 43 -1.87 7.14 -1.15
C GLN A 43 -2.21 8.51 -1.69
N LEU A 44 -1.71 8.81 -2.88
CA LEU A 44 -1.87 10.09 -3.52
C LEU A 44 -2.68 9.90 -4.80
N LYS A 45 -3.69 10.73 -5.01
CA LYS A 45 -4.47 10.78 -6.24
C LYS A 45 -4.92 12.21 -6.51
N SER A 46 -5.31 12.49 -7.75
CA SER A 46 -6.04 13.72 -8.04
C SER A 46 -7.40 13.75 -7.33
N PRO A 47 -7.96 14.93 -7.03
CA PRO A 47 -9.32 15.04 -6.52
C PRO A 47 -10.34 14.28 -7.38
N ALA A 48 -10.20 14.33 -8.72
CA ALA A 48 -11.07 13.61 -9.64
C ALA A 48 -11.00 12.09 -9.43
N MET A 49 -9.81 11.51 -9.26
CA MET A 49 -9.65 10.10 -8.96
C MET A 49 -10.19 9.72 -7.57
N TRP A 50 -10.07 10.58 -6.57
CA TRP A 50 -10.64 10.34 -5.24
C TRP A 50 -12.17 10.31 -5.25
N LYS A 51 -12.82 11.11 -6.10
CA LYS A 51 -14.28 11.11 -6.27
C LYS A 51 -14.83 9.81 -6.86
N LEU A 52 -14.00 8.98 -7.49
CA LEU A 52 -14.37 7.63 -7.93
C LEU A 52 -14.39 6.61 -6.76
N THR A 53 -14.24 7.09 -5.53
CA THR A 53 -14.15 6.30 -4.31
C THR A 53 -15.04 6.94 -3.23
N PRO A 54 -15.27 6.29 -2.08
CA PRO A 54 -15.99 6.91 -0.96
C PRO A 54 -15.30 8.11 -0.29
N ALA A 55 -14.12 8.55 -0.78
CA ALA A 55 -13.33 9.64 -0.19
C ALA A 55 -14.09 10.97 -0.04
N ALA A 56 -15.08 11.24 -0.90
CA ALA A 56 -15.90 12.46 -0.81
C ALA A 56 -16.71 12.55 0.51
N THR A 57 -16.85 11.45 1.24
CA THR A 57 -17.46 11.45 2.58
C THR A 57 -16.53 11.98 3.68
N LEU A 58 -15.22 12.08 3.39
CA LEU A 58 -14.20 12.47 4.36
C LEU A 58 -13.79 13.94 4.23
N ALA A 59 -13.95 14.54 3.05
CA ALA A 59 -13.55 15.91 2.77
C ALA A 59 -14.27 16.46 1.53
N ASP A 60 -14.36 17.80 1.45
CA ASP A 60 -14.75 18.49 0.22
C ASP A 60 -13.59 18.48 -0.79
N LEU A 61 -13.58 17.47 -1.67
CA LEU A 61 -12.54 17.28 -2.67
C LEU A 61 -12.50 18.38 -3.74
N ASP A 62 -13.59 19.11 -3.97
CA ASP A 62 -13.65 20.21 -4.95
C ASP A 62 -12.87 21.44 -4.46
N SER A 63 -12.75 21.61 -3.15
CA SER A 63 -12.03 22.73 -2.54
C SER A 63 -10.50 22.58 -2.56
N ILE A 64 -9.98 21.39 -2.90
CA ILE A 64 -8.55 21.07 -2.78
C ILE A 64 -7.78 21.59 -4.00
N GLY A 65 -7.16 22.77 -3.86
CA GLY A 65 -6.37 23.42 -4.91
C GLY A 65 -4.87 23.10 -4.92
N TRP A 66 -4.36 22.36 -3.94
CA TRP A 66 -2.94 21.99 -3.83
C TRP A 66 -2.79 20.65 -3.06
N ARG A 67 -1.60 20.02 -3.13
CA ARG A 67 -1.29 18.73 -2.48
C ARG A 67 -1.60 18.72 -0.99
N GLN A 68 -2.73 18.14 -0.59
CA GLN A 68 -3.20 18.17 0.80
C GLN A 68 -3.53 16.77 1.32
N VAL A 69 -3.11 16.49 2.56
CA VAL A 69 -3.60 15.32 3.31
C VAL A 69 -5.02 15.64 3.81
N PHE A 70 -6.02 14.93 3.29
CA PHE A 70 -7.43 15.11 3.70
C PHE A 70 -7.90 14.04 4.69
N PHE A 71 -7.11 12.97 4.88
CA PHE A 71 -7.33 11.98 5.92
C PHE A 71 -5.98 11.53 6.49
N ARG A 72 -5.91 11.42 7.83
CA ARG A 72 -4.79 10.80 8.54
C ARG A 72 -5.36 9.91 9.66
N GLY A 73 -4.93 8.66 9.72
CA GLY A 73 -5.37 7.69 10.73
C GLY A 73 -4.57 6.40 10.65
N SER A 74 -5.03 5.35 11.32
CA SER A 74 -4.43 4.01 11.13
C SER A 74 -4.90 3.39 9.81
N VAL A 75 -4.14 2.43 9.28
CA VAL A 75 -4.58 1.64 8.12
C VAL A 75 -5.91 0.94 8.39
N ARG A 76 -6.14 0.46 9.63
CA ARG A 76 -7.44 -0.12 10.02
C ARG A 76 -8.57 0.88 9.84
N ASP A 77 -8.37 2.12 10.26
CA ASP A 77 -9.40 3.14 10.20
C ASP A 77 -9.65 3.61 8.76
N ALA A 78 -8.58 3.85 8.00
CA ALA A 78 -8.68 4.16 6.57
C ALA A 78 -9.48 3.09 5.81
N ALA A 79 -9.18 1.80 6.07
CA ALA A 79 -9.83 0.67 5.40
C ALA A 79 -11.34 0.56 5.68
N ARG A 80 -11.84 1.12 6.79
CA ARG A 80 -13.28 1.19 7.08
C ARG A 80 -13.98 2.25 6.23
N HIS A 81 -13.30 3.36 5.95
CA HIS A 81 -13.84 4.47 5.18
C HIS A 81 -13.76 4.23 3.66
N LEU A 82 -12.70 3.56 3.19
CA LEU A 82 -12.52 3.25 1.77
C LEU A 82 -12.38 1.74 1.51
N PRO A 83 -13.46 0.96 1.65
CA PRO A 83 -13.45 -0.45 1.29
C PRO A 83 -13.02 -0.62 -0.19
N ASN A 84 -12.24 -1.66 -0.47
CA ASN A 84 -11.71 -2.01 -1.79
C ASN A 84 -10.68 -1.04 -2.40
N ASN A 85 -10.30 0.06 -1.72
CA ASN A 85 -9.33 1.03 -2.26
C ASN A 85 -7.93 0.94 -1.64
N LEU A 86 -7.81 0.22 -0.52
CA LEU A 86 -6.67 0.32 0.39
C LEU A 86 -5.85 -0.96 0.54
N ASN A 87 -5.96 -1.89 -0.42
CA ASN A 87 -5.26 -3.18 -0.41
C ASN A 87 -3.74 -3.01 -0.25
N THR A 88 -3.14 -2.01 -0.92
CA THR A 88 -1.72 -1.70 -0.82
C THR A 88 -1.32 -1.31 0.61
N SER A 89 -2.08 -0.41 1.25
CA SER A 89 -1.85 -0.01 2.64
C SER A 89 -1.99 -1.17 3.63
N VAL A 90 -2.96 -2.07 3.38
CA VAL A 90 -3.17 -3.29 4.18
C VAL A 90 -1.98 -4.24 4.03
N GLY A 91 -1.45 -4.42 2.82
CA GLY A 91 -0.24 -5.22 2.59
C GLY A 91 0.98 -4.65 3.31
N VAL A 92 1.19 -3.33 3.21
CA VAL A 92 2.23 -2.60 3.95
C VAL A 92 2.11 -2.81 5.45
N ALA A 93 0.90 -2.67 5.99
CA ALA A 93 0.64 -2.86 7.41
C ALA A 93 0.92 -4.30 7.86
N LEU A 94 0.46 -5.30 7.12
CA LEU A 94 0.69 -6.71 7.46
C LEU A 94 2.17 -7.11 7.39
N ALA A 95 2.94 -6.50 6.49
CA ALA A 95 4.39 -6.71 6.40
C ALA A 95 5.16 -5.96 7.51
N GLY A 96 4.66 -4.82 7.95
CA GLY A 96 5.27 -3.94 8.95
C GLY A 96 4.66 -4.06 10.35
N LEU A 97 4.15 -2.94 10.87
CA LEU A 97 3.72 -2.76 12.26
C LEU A 97 2.31 -3.29 12.58
N GLY A 98 1.61 -3.84 11.59
CA GLY A 98 0.20 -4.21 11.69
C GLY A 98 -0.76 -3.06 11.37
N LEU A 99 -2.05 -3.38 11.30
CA LEU A 99 -3.10 -2.47 10.80
C LEU A 99 -3.35 -1.25 11.69
N ASP A 100 -3.14 -1.37 12.99
CA ASP A 100 -3.42 -0.31 13.97
C ASP A 100 -2.24 0.66 14.14
N ALA A 101 -1.01 0.17 14.01
CA ALA A 101 0.21 0.94 14.25
C ALA A 101 0.86 1.50 12.96
N THR A 102 0.39 1.07 11.79
CA THR A 102 0.77 1.69 10.51
C THR A 102 -0.11 2.92 10.24
N GLU A 103 0.51 4.08 10.05
CA GLU A 103 -0.18 5.33 9.73
C GLU A 103 -0.52 5.35 8.23
N ALA A 104 -1.77 5.71 7.94
CA ALA A 104 -2.29 5.93 6.60
C ALA A 104 -2.64 7.41 6.41
N GLU A 105 -2.12 7.99 5.34
CA GLU A 105 -2.44 9.33 4.88
C GLU A 105 -3.05 9.25 3.48
N LEU A 106 -4.23 9.84 3.30
CA LEU A 106 -4.83 9.98 1.97
C LEU A 106 -4.63 11.41 1.50
N VAL A 107 -4.02 11.55 0.34
CA VAL A 107 -3.53 12.81 -0.18
C VAL A 107 -4.21 13.10 -1.50
N ALA A 108 -4.85 14.26 -1.58
CA ALA A 108 -5.38 14.80 -2.82
C ALA A 108 -4.38 15.79 -3.40
N ASP A 109 -3.97 15.57 -4.65
CA ASP A 109 -3.01 16.43 -5.35
C ASP A 109 -3.48 16.70 -6.78
N PRO A 110 -3.93 17.94 -7.09
CA PRO A 110 -4.38 18.30 -8.43
C PRO A 110 -3.32 18.16 -9.53
N ALA A 111 -2.03 18.10 -9.19
CA ALA A 111 -0.94 17.94 -10.16
C ALA A 111 -0.75 16.50 -10.64
N LEU A 112 -1.38 15.51 -9.99
CA LEU A 112 -1.23 14.09 -10.35
C LEU A 112 -2.14 13.68 -11.49
N SER A 113 -1.55 13.14 -12.56
CA SER A 113 -2.26 12.42 -13.62
C SER A 113 -2.55 10.95 -13.26
N GLU A 114 -1.85 10.41 -12.26
CA GLU A 114 -1.92 9.00 -11.88
C GLU A 114 -1.92 8.80 -10.36
N THR A 115 -2.34 7.62 -9.90
CA THR A 115 -2.23 7.28 -8.48
C THR A 115 -0.76 7.08 -8.13
N ALA A 116 -0.30 7.70 -7.06
CA ALA A 116 1.02 7.47 -6.49
C ALA A 116 0.92 6.94 -5.06
N HIS A 117 2.02 6.35 -4.61
CA HIS A 117 2.18 5.79 -3.28
C HIS A 117 3.51 6.30 -2.72
N GLU A 118 3.51 6.76 -1.48
CA GLU A 118 4.75 7.04 -0.76
C GLU A 118 4.80 6.18 0.50
N LEU A 119 6.00 5.75 0.85
CA LEU A 119 6.24 4.94 2.04
C LEU A 119 7.43 5.53 2.81
N GLU A 120 7.19 5.83 4.07
CA GLU A 120 8.18 6.33 5.01
C GLU A 120 8.36 5.30 6.13
N ILE A 121 9.59 4.81 6.29
CA ILE A 121 9.96 3.75 7.24
C ILE A 121 11.02 4.31 8.17
N HIS A 122 10.81 4.15 9.47
CA HIS A 122 11.81 4.46 10.50
C HIS A 122 12.16 3.18 11.25
N ALA A 123 13.40 2.72 11.13
CA ALA A 123 13.87 1.50 11.78
C ALA A 123 15.25 1.73 12.43
N ALA A 124 15.77 0.75 13.19
CA ALA A 124 17.10 0.89 13.80
C ALA A 124 18.25 0.97 12.77
N PRO A 125 18.24 0.22 11.65
CA PRO A 125 19.28 0.29 10.63
C PRO A 125 19.29 1.61 9.84
N GLY A 126 18.18 2.34 9.83
CA GLY A 126 18.05 3.61 9.11
C GLY A 126 16.62 3.94 8.73
N ASN A 127 16.44 5.16 8.24
CA ASN A 127 15.16 5.64 7.72
C ASN A 127 15.13 5.50 6.19
N VAL A 128 13.99 5.10 5.64
CA VAL A 128 13.78 4.95 4.21
C VAL A 128 12.56 5.75 3.79
N VAL A 129 12.68 6.47 2.67
CA VAL A 129 11.56 7.12 1.98
C VAL A 129 11.54 6.60 0.55
N MET A 130 10.37 6.12 0.11
CA MET A 130 10.16 5.63 -1.25
C MET A 130 8.92 6.25 -1.84
N GLN A 131 8.95 6.45 -3.15
CA GLN A 131 7.80 6.89 -3.93
C GLN A 131 7.64 5.97 -5.13
N MET A 132 6.41 5.50 -5.33
CA MET A 132 6.01 4.67 -6.45
C MET A 132 4.85 5.39 -7.13
N SER A 133 5.09 5.90 -8.33
CA SER A 133 4.01 6.44 -9.15
C SER A 133 3.34 5.32 -9.95
N GLY A 134 2.13 5.59 -10.40
CA GLY A 134 1.39 4.72 -11.32
C GLY A 134 2.10 4.59 -12.67
N ARG A 135 1.36 4.14 -13.68
CA ARG A 135 1.87 4.13 -15.05
C ARG A 135 1.18 5.15 -15.92
N ASP A 136 2.00 5.70 -16.82
CA ASP A 136 1.62 6.27 -18.11
C ASP A 136 1.32 5.11 -19.11
N VAL A 137 0.11 4.55 -19.07
CA VAL A 137 -0.32 3.55 -20.08
C VAL A 137 -1.20 4.26 -21.12
N ALA A 138 -0.92 4.01 -22.40
CA ALA A 138 -1.81 4.44 -23.47
C ALA A 138 -3.24 3.89 -23.26
N PRO A 139 -4.31 4.67 -23.50
CA PRO A 139 -5.69 4.28 -23.21
C PRO A 139 -6.17 2.97 -23.84
N ASP A 140 -5.47 2.49 -24.89
CA ASP A 140 -5.79 1.32 -25.72
C ASP A 140 -4.85 0.12 -25.50
N GLY A 141 -3.88 0.21 -24.59
CA GLY A 141 -2.95 -0.89 -24.29
C GLY A 141 -3.48 -1.89 -23.25
N ASP A 142 -3.02 -3.14 -23.33
CA ASP A 142 -3.22 -4.12 -22.24
C ASP A 142 -2.55 -3.59 -20.97
N PRO A 143 -3.27 -3.41 -19.84
CA PRO A 143 -2.69 -2.82 -18.65
C PRO A 143 -1.77 -3.82 -17.95
N VAL A 144 -0.48 -3.81 -18.29
CA VAL A 144 0.58 -4.64 -17.67
C VAL A 144 0.84 -4.18 -16.23
N ASP A 145 0.07 -4.59 -15.22
CA ASP A 145 0.18 -4.07 -13.84
C ASP A 145 1.16 -4.75 -12.86
N TYR A 146 1.85 -3.95 -12.03
CA TYR A 146 2.76 -4.48 -11.00
C TYR A 146 2.03 -5.44 -10.07
N THR A 147 0.74 -5.23 -9.84
CA THR A 147 -0.10 -6.12 -9.04
C THR A 147 -0.15 -7.54 -9.63
N SER A 148 -0.50 -7.67 -10.90
CA SER A 148 -0.62 -8.95 -11.61
C SER A 148 0.74 -9.63 -11.76
N PHE A 149 1.77 -8.87 -12.15
CA PHE A 149 3.11 -9.43 -12.29
C PHE A 149 3.74 -9.79 -10.95
N SER A 150 3.34 -9.16 -9.83
CA SER A 150 3.77 -9.59 -8.50
C SER A 150 3.25 -10.98 -8.14
N LEU A 151 2.03 -11.34 -8.57
CA LEU A 151 1.48 -12.68 -8.38
C LEU A 151 2.20 -13.71 -9.28
N VAL A 152 2.44 -13.37 -10.54
CA VAL A 152 3.23 -14.23 -11.45
C VAL A 152 4.62 -14.47 -10.87
N ARG A 153 5.27 -13.43 -10.34
CA ARG A 153 6.59 -13.53 -9.69
C ARG A 153 6.54 -14.44 -8.47
N LEU A 154 5.55 -14.27 -7.61
CA LEU A 154 5.34 -15.07 -6.41
C LEU A 154 5.20 -16.56 -6.74
N LEU A 155 4.45 -16.89 -7.80
CA LEU A 155 4.31 -18.28 -8.27
C LEU A 155 5.62 -18.81 -8.84
N ARG A 156 6.27 -18.07 -9.74
CA ARG A 156 7.56 -18.46 -10.35
C ARG A 156 8.66 -18.69 -9.31
N ARG A 157 8.66 -17.93 -8.21
CA ARG A 157 9.62 -18.09 -7.10
C ARG A 157 9.61 -19.50 -6.50
N ARG A 158 8.47 -20.20 -6.53
CA ARG A 158 8.35 -21.55 -5.94
C ARG A 158 9.14 -22.62 -6.69
N GLU A 159 9.45 -22.38 -7.96
CA GLU A 159 10.17 -23.32 -8.84
C GLU A 159 11.57 -22.80 -9.21
N ALA A 160 11.91 -21.57 -8.80
CA ALA A 160 13.13 -20.91 -9.20
C ALA A 160 14.35 -21.45 -8.42
N ARG A 161 15.45 -21.68 -9.14
CA ARG A 161 16.76 -22.01 -8.55
C ARG A 161 17.51 -20.77 -8.03
N MET A 162 17.11 -19.59 -8.50
CA MET A 162 17.59 -18.29 -8.05
C MET A 162 16.39 -17.44 -7.65
N VAL A 163 16.39 -16.98 -6.40
CA VAL A 163 15.27 -16.24 -5.81
C VAL A 163 15.69 -14.81 -5.55
N ILE A 164 14.82 -13.89 -5.97
CA ILE A 164 14.77 -12.48 -5.56
C ILE A 164 13.39 -12.33 -4.93
#